data_AF-A0A7C1JXW7-F1
#
_entry.id   AF-A0A7C1JXW7-F1
#
_cell.length_a   1.000
_cell.length_b   1.000
_cell.length_c   1.000
_cell.angle_alpha   90.00
_cell.angle_beta   90.00
_cell.angle_gamma   90.00
#
_symmetry.space_group_name_H-M   'P 1'
#
loop_
_entity.id
_entity.type
_entity.pdbx_description
1 polymer ?
#
loop_
_entity_poly.entity_id
_entity_poly.type
_entity_poly.pdbx_seq_one_letter_code
_entity_poly.pdbx_strand_id
1 'polypeptide(L)'
;MQHLAQAGILRWDASQLRATRVREDYPPPVTPTYPPRYQLPPLLRRPSLERLRKHKLGGEQSSTESSRIISASPLLASLLPVPTDPPKRSVVRVTPTFCGDTTAIVLTFDAAVAPEDITLNKQGSTITVDFRHVRATPATFRTLSAVRLRRYSVERRDNDLRLVLHLVSAERTVRTYFRSSRTAVIEIAPAAVDSRWVIDCIVLDAGHGGQDVGTIGVRGTLEKTVSLAVARLLAGELSTLLPGVRVVLTRSNDSFVELHRRGEI
;
A
#
# COMPACT_ATOMS: atom_id res chain seq x y z
N MET A 1 0.51 -6.05 14.07
CA MET A 1 -0.55 -5.23 14.71
C MET A 1 -1.26 -5.97 15.85
N GLN A 2 -1.71 -7.22 15.65
CA GLN A 2 -2.29 -8.05 16.72
C GLN A 2 -1.35 -8.21 17.94
N HIS A 3 -0.05 -8.38 17.69
CA HIS A 3 0.93 -8.58 18.76
C HIS A 3 1.22 -7.32 19.61
N LEU A 4 1.10 -6.12 19.04
CA LEU A 4 1.27 -4.83 19.75
C LEU A 4 0.03 -4.47 20.60
N ALA A 5 -1.14 -4.94 20.16
CA ALA A 5 -2.37 -4.88 20.93
C ALA A 5 -2.35 -5.89 22.09
N GLN A 6 -1.85 -7.11 21.86
CA GLN A 6 -1.62 -8.11 22.91
C GLN A 6 -0.57 -7.67 23.94
N ALA A 7 0.43 -6.88 23.53
CA ALA A 7 1.45 -6.31 24.42
C ALA A 7 1.03 -5.00 25.12
N GLY A 8 -0.19 -4.49 24.87
CA GLY A 8 -0.74 -3.30 25.57
C GLY A 8 -0.06 -1.97 25.24
N ILE A 9 0.73 -1.88 24.17
CA ILE A 9 1.49 -0.67 23.79
C ILE A 9 0.61 0.28 22.96
N LEU A 10 -0.21 -0.30 22.09
CA LEU A 10 -1.14 0.41 21.23
C LEU A 10 -2.51 -0.28 21.28
N ARG A 11 -3.58 0.50 21.33
CA ARG A 11 -4.94 0.04 21.08
C ARG A 11 -5.25 0.32 19.61
N TRP A 12 -5.57 -0.73 18.86
CA TRP A 12 -5.96 -0.62 17.47
C TRP A 12 -7.49 -0.60 17.36
N ASP A 13 -8.04 0.44 16.74
CA ASP A 13 -9.44 0.51 16.35
C ASP A 13 -9.55 0.27 14.85
N ALA A 14 -9.97 -0.95 14.49
CA ALA A 14 -10.13 -1.39 13.11
C ALA A 14 -11.25 -0.65 12.37
N SER A 15 -12.26 -0.14 13.09
CA SER A 15 -13.39 0.58 12.48
C SER A 15 -13.01 1.99 12.03
N GLN A 16 -11.98 2.57 12.66
CA GLN A 16 -11.48 3.92 12.37
C GLN A 16 -10.12 3.93 11.69
N LEU A 17 -9.53 2.76 11.43
CA LEU A 17 -8.15 2.60 10.95
C LEU A 17 -7.14 3.40 11.79
N ARG A 18 -7.33 3.44 13.11
CA ARG A 18 -6.58 4.31 14.01
C ARG A 18 -5.91 3.51 15.12
N ALA A 19 -4.62 3.76 15.34
CA ALA A 19 -3.88 3.28 16.50
C ALA A 19 -3.81 4.40 17.55
N THR A 20 -4.17 4.10 18.79
CA THR A 20 -3.97 4.99 19.95
C THR A 20 -2.96 4.38 20.90
N ARG A 21 -2.06 5.21 21.42
CA ARG A 21 -1.01 4.78 22.34
C ARG A 21 -1.57 4.67 23.76
N VAL A 22 -1.23 3.59 24.47
CA VAL A 22 -1.84 3.26 25.77
C VAL A 22 -0.90 3.49 26.95
N ARG A 23 0.44 3.46 26.76
CA ARG A 23 1.41 3.75 27.84
C ARG A 23 2.20 5.04 27.62
N GLU A 24 2.31 5.81 28.69
CA GLU A 24 2.93 7.14 28.76
C GLU A 24 4.45 7.11 29.01
N ASP A 25 5.00 5.96 29.39
CA ASP A 25 6.38 5.72 29.85
C ASP A 25 7.47 5.70 28.74
N TYR A 26 7.14 6.15 27.52
CA TYR A 26 8.14 6.38 26.47
C TYR A 26 8.60 7.85 26.55
N PRO A 27 9.91 8.13 26.69
CA PRO A 27 10.39 9.47 26.96
C PRO A 27 10.05 10.44 25.81
N PRO A 28 9.74 11.71 26.11
CA PRO A 28 9.54 12.72 25.09
C PRO A 28 10.84 12.97 24.32
N PRO A 29 10.78 13.26 23.01
CA PRO A 29 11.98 13.53 22.22
C PRO A 29 12.69 14.78 22.75
N VAL A 30 14.00 14.67 22.93
CA VAL A 30 14.87 15.81 23.27
C VAL A 30 14.81 16.80 22.11
N THR A 31 14.42 18.05 22.38
CA THR A 31 14.37 19.13 21.39
C THR A 31 15.80 19.64 21.14
N PRO A 32 16.38 19.46 19.94
CA PRO A 32 17.69 20.02 19.65
C PRO A 32 17.54 21.51 19.29
N THR A 33 18.44 22.35 19.79
CA THR A 33 18.59 23.74 19.37
C THR A 33 19.30 23.78 18.00
N TYR A 34 18.64 24.31 16.97
CA TYR A 34 19.20 24.42 15.62
C TYR A 34 19.38 25.90 15.21
N PRO A 35 20.38 26.20 14.36
CA PRO A 35 20.56 27.54 13.79
C PRO A 35 19.41 27.92 12.84
N PRO A 36 19.25 29.22 12.49
CA PRO A 36 18.13 29.69 11.68
C PRO A 36 18.04 28.96 10.33
N ARG A 37 16.84 28.46 10.03
CA ARG A 37 16.51 27.68 8.83
C ARG A 37 16.92 28.40 7.55
N TYR A 38 17.61 27.70 6.65
CA TYR A 38 17.74 28.09 5.25
C TYR A 38 16.34 28.21 4.63
N GLN A 39 15.97 29.39 4.14
CA GLN A 39 14.69 29.62 3.48
C GLN A 39 14.84 29.45 1.97
N LEU A 40 14.04 28.55 1.37
CA LEU A 40 13.99 28.37 -0.08
C LEU A 40 13.61 29.68 -0.81
N PRO A 41 14.13 29.92 -2.03
CA PRO A 41 13.76 31.06 -2.87
C PRO A 41 12.23 31.14 -3.08
N PRO A 42 11.63 32.34 -3.17
CA PRO A 42 10.18 32.53 -3.24
C PRO A 42 9.47 31.70 -4.32
N LEU A 43 10.15 31.45 -5.45
CA LEU A 43 9.62 30.67 -6.59
C LEU A 43 9.54 29.16 -6.31
N LEU A 44 10.31 28.66 -5.34
CA LEU A 44 10.35 27.24 -4.93
C LEU A 44 9.57 26.97 -3.64
N ARG A 45 8.97 28.02 -3.03
CA ARG A 45 8.09 27.85 -1.88
C ARG A 45 6.73 27.34 -2.36
N ARG A 46 6.30 26.18 -1.84
CA ARG A 46 4.92 25.71 -2.05
C ARG A 46 3.93 26.78 -1.53
N PRO A 47 2.78 26.99 -2.18
CA PRO A 47 1.74 27.88 -1.68
C PRO A 47 1.29 27.45 -0.28
N SER A 48 1.05 28.40 0.62
CA SER A 48 0.48 28.10 1.93
C SER A 48 -0.93 27.51 1.78
N LEU A 49 -1.32 26.61 2.70
CA LEU A 49 -2.64 25.98 2.74
C LEU A 49 -3.80 27.00 2.73
N GLU A 50 -3.56 28.22 3.21
CA GLU A 50 -4.52 29.33 3.14
C GLU A 50 -4.81 29.80 1.71
N ARG A 51 -3.83 29.81 0.81
CA ARG A 51 -4.04 30.16 -0.61
C ARG A 51 -4.86 29.10 -1.34
N LEU A 52 -4.68 27.83 -0.98
CA LEU A 52 -5.48 26.72 -1.50
C LEU A 52 -6.94 26.75 -1.01
N ARG A 53 -7.19 27.29 0.19
CA ARG A 53 -8.54 27.49 0.73
C ARG A 53 -9.26 28.69 0.11
N LYS A 54 -8.55 29.80 -0.16
CA LYS A 54 -9.13 31.00 -0.76
C LYS A 54 -9.67 30.79 -2.18
N HIS A 55 -9.11 29.85 -2.95
CA HIS A 55 -9.65 29.49 -4.27
C HIS A 55 -10.97 28.69 -4.23
N LYS A 56 -11.41 28.23 -3.05
CA LYS A 56 -12.63 27.45 -2.86
C LYS A 56 -13.80 28.22 -2.24
N LEU A 57 -13.59 29.47 -1.80
CA LEU A 57 -14.55 30.24 -1.00
C LEU A 57 -14.70 31.66 -1.58
N GLY A 58 -15.26 31.75 -2.78
CA GLY A 58 -15.90 32.98 -3.26
C GLY A 58 -17.41 32.79 -3.17
N GLY A 59 -18.02 33.31 -2.10
CA GLY A 59 -19.46 33.20 -1.83
C GLY A 59 -19.82 33.49 -0.38
N GLU A 60 -19.93 34.79 -0.07
CA GLU A 60 -20.72 35.48 0.96
C GLU A 60 -20.67 35.12 2.47
N GLN A 61 -20.85 36.18 3.28
CA GLN A 61 -20.43 36.38 4.67
C GLN A 61 -21.56 36.26 5.71
N SER A 62 -21.14 36.21 7.00
CA SER A 62 -21.82 36.63 8.26
C SER A 62 -22.26 35.46 9.15
N SER A 63 -21.98 35.33 10.45
CA SER A 63 -21.40 36.20 11.49
C SER A 63 -20.76 35.32 12.60
N THR A 64 -19.96 35.96 13.44
CA THR A 64 -19.22 35.41 14.59
C THR A 64 -20.10 34.91 15.73
N GLU A 65 -19.88 33.66 16.14
CA GLU A 65 -20.07 33.22 17.53
C GLU A 65 -19.04 32.15 17.90
N SER A 66 -18.30 32.41 18.98
CA SER A 66 -17.31 31.51 19.57
C SER A 66 -17.93 30.16 19.91
N SER A 67 -17.47 29.07 19.29
CA SER A 67 -17.85 27.73 19.76
C SER A 67 -16.83 26.66 19.36
N ARG A 68 -16.27 26.04 20.42
CA ARG A 68 -16.04 24.59 20.57
C ARG A 68 -15.54 23.87 19.30
N ILE A 69 -14.23 23.63 19.28
CA ILE A 69 -13.64 22.56 18.46
C ILE A 69 -14.46 21.29 18.73
N ILE A 70 -15.01 20.75 17.64
CA ILE A 70 -15.97 19.66 17.57
C ILE A 70 -15.56 18.53 18.51
N SER A 71 -16.24 18.48 19.67
CA SER A 71 -16.59 17.24 20.32
C SER A 71 -17.36 16.42 19.28
N ALA A 72 -16.81 15.28 18.87
CA ALA A 72 -17.61 14.30 18.17
C ALA A 72 -18.68 13.83 19.17
N SER A 73 -19.89 14.38 19.06
CA SER A 73 -21.04 13.89 19.81
C SER A 73 -21.13 12.37 19.70
N PRO A 74 -21.45 11.66 20.79
CA PRO A 74 -21.80 10.26 20.75
C PRO A 74 -23.21 10.17 20.16
N LEU A 75 -23.33 10.38 18.84
CA LEU A 75 -24.51 9.93 18.15
C LEU A 75 -24.41 8.41 18.13
N LEU A 76 -25.19 7.81 19.03
CA LEU A 76 -25.79 6.49 18.93
C LEU A 76 -25.00 5.53 18.03
N ALA A 77 -24.42 4.52 18.65
CA ALA A 77 -24.34 3.20 18.06
C ALA A 77 -25.75 2.83 17.60
N SER A 78 -26.13 3.28 16.40
CA SER A 78 -27.30 2.79 15.73
C SER A 78 -26.93 1.34 15.45
N LEU A 79 -27.67 0.43 16.07
CA LEU A 79 -27.83 -0.96 15.65
C LEU A 79 -28.50 -0.99 14.27
N LEU A 80 -28.06 -0.16 13.33
CA LEU A 80 -28.35 -0.34 11.93
C LEU A 80 -27.53 -1.55 11.52
N PRO A 81 -28.15 -2.56 10.86
CA PRO A 81 -27.40 -3.65 10.31
C PRO A 81 -26.27 -3.06 9.46
N VAL A 82 -25.02 -3.45 9.77
CA VAL A 82 -23.89 -3.25 8.86
C VAL A 82 -24.40 -3.73 7.50
N PRO A 83 -24.33 -2.91 6.43
CA PRO A 83 -24.76 -3.35 5.12
C PRO A 83 -24.11 -4.70 4.85
N THR A 84 -24.92 -5.76 4.80
CA THR A 84 -24.46 -7.13 4.61
C THR A 84 -23.92 -7.35 3.20
N ASP A 85 -24.17 -6.38 2.31
CA ASP A 85 -23.62 -6.36 0.98
C ASP A 85 -22.22 -5.73 1.00
N PRO A 86 -21.16 -6.48 0.63
CA PRO A 86 -19.84 -5.91 0.45
C PRO A 86 -19.91 -4.75 -0.56
N PRO A 87 -19.10 -3.68 -0.37
CA PRO A 87 -19.12 -2.54 -1.25
C PRO A 87 -18.92 -3.00 -2.69
N LYS A 88 -19.84 -2.59 -3.55
CA LYS A 88 -19.85 -2.90 -4.98
C LYS A 88 -18.55 -2.41 -5.63
N ARG A 89 -17.61 -3.32 -5.94
CA ARG A 89 -16.33 -3.01 -6.60
C ARG A 89 -16.41 -3.34 -8.09
N SER A 90 -15.66 -2.62 -8.90
CA SER A 90 -15.55 -2.91 -10.33
C SER A 90 -14.15 -2.76 -10.89
N VAL A 91 -13.83 -3.58 -11.90
CA VAL A 91 -12.65 -3.37 -12.74
C VAL A 91 -12.95 -2.21 -13.69
N VAL A 92 -12.22 -1.11 -13.52
CA VAL A 92 -12.38 0.11 -14.33
C VAL A 92 -11.45 0.08 -15.54
N ARG A 93 -10.28 -0.53 -15.40
CA ARG A 93 -9.28 -0.55 -16.48
C ARG A 93 -8.45 -1.83 -16.45
N VAL A 94 -8.23 -2.38 -17.64
CA VAL A 94 -7.30 -3.49 -17.89
C VAL A 94 -6.23 -2.98 -18.84
N THR A 95 -4.97 -3.02 -18.43
CA THR A 95 -3.84 -2.55 -19.25
C THR A 95 -2.79 -3.66 -19.34
N PRO A 96 -2.64 -4.31 -20.50
CA PRO A 96 -1.51 -5.20 -20.73
C PRO A 96 -0.23 -4.37 -20.88
N THR A 97 0.85 -4.88 -20.30
CA THR A 97 2.20 -4.34 -20.40
C THR A 97 3.14 -5.50 -20.76
N PHE A 98 4.15 -5.21 -21.57
CA PHE A 98 5.04 -6.21 -22.14
C PHE A 98 6.49 -5.86 -21.82
N CYS A 99 7.25 -6.85 -21.33
CA CYS A 99 8.68 -6.72 -21.07
C CYS A 99 9.35 -8.03 -21.49
N GLY A 100 10.03 -8.01 -22.65
CA GLY A 100 10.51 -9.23 -23.29
C GLY A 100 9.36 -10.22 -23.52
N ASP A 101 9.53 -11.47 -23.09
CA ASP A 101 8.50 -12.52 -23.19
C ASP A 101 7.50 -12.54 -22.01
N THR A 102 7.63 -11.61 -21.06
CA THR A 102 6.73 -11.48 -19.92
C THR A 102 5.61 -10.49 -20.24
N THR A 103 4.37 -10.94 -20.05
CA THR A 103 3.17 -10.10 -20.13
C THR A 103 2.60 -9.85 -18.74
N ALA A 104 2.40 -8.60 -18.37
CA ALA A 104 1.70 -8.22 -17.14
C ALA A 104 0.37 -7.54 -17.48
N ILE A 105 -0.74 -8.16 -17.06
CA ILE A 105 -2.09 -7.62 -17.16
C ILE A 105 -2.39 -6.84 -15.88
N VAL A 106 -2.39 -5.51 -15.98
CA VAL A 106 -2.65 -4.62 -14.86
C VAL A 106 -4.15 -4.32 -14.76
N LEU A 107 -4.74 -4.66 -13.63
CA LEU A 107 -6.15 -4.44 -13.31
C LEU A 107 -6.27 -3.27 -12.35
N THR A 108 -7.03 -2.25 -12.72
CA THR A 108 -7.35 -1.09 -11.86
C THR A 108 -8.80 -1.16 -11.41
N PHE A 109 -9.03 -0.99 -10.11
CA PHE A 109 -10.34 -1.04 -9.49
C PHE A 109 -10.81 0.36 -9.05
N ASP A 110 -12.13 0.58 -9.00
CA ASP A 110 -12.74 1.81 -8.48
C ASP A 110 -12.59 1.95 -6.95
N ALA A 111 -12.58 0.83 -6.24
CA ALA A 111 -12.46 0.74 -4.80
C ALA A 111 -11.37 -0.27 -4.39
N ALA A 112 -11.01 -0.25 -3.11
CA ALA A 112 -10.03 -1.18 -2.58
C ALA A 112 -10.55 -2.63 -2.68
N VAL A 113 -9.70 -3.53 -3.15
CA VAL A 113 -9.95 -4.97 -3.27
C VAL A 113 -8.96 -5.70 -2.36
N ALA A 114 -9.45 -6.65 -1.58
CA ALA A 114 -8.60 -7.44 -0.69
C ALA A 114 -7.92 -8.57 -1.50
N PRO A 115 -6.67 -8.96 -1.17
CA PRO A 115 -5.99 -10.03 -1.89
C PRO A 115 -6.74 -11.36 -1.91
N GLU A 116 -7.42 -11.70 -0.82
CA GLU A 116 -8.26 -12.90 -0.69
C GLU A 116 -9.49 -12.89 -1.61
N ASP A 117 -9.87 -11.74 -2.16
CA ASP A 117 -10.96 -11.62 -3.13
C ASP A 117 -10.50 -11.95 -4.55
N ILE A 118 -9.22 -12.22 -4.78
CA ILE A 118 -8.69 -12.63 -6.08
C ILE A 118 -8.00 -13.98 -5.94
N THR A 119 -8.53 -14.99 -6.62
CA THR A 119 -7.90 -16.32 -6.67
C THR A 119 -7.43 -16.61 -8.09
N LEU A 120 -6.23 -17.18 -8.21
CA LEU A 120 -5.63 -17.55 -9.48
C LEU A 120 -5.35 -19.05 -9.50
N ASN A 121 -5.82 -19.72 -10.55
CA ASN A 121 -5.54 -21.12 -10.82
C ASN A 121 -5.00 -21.28 -12.24
N LYS A 122 -3.99 -22.12 -12.42
CA LYS A 122 -3.44 -22.50 -13.72
C LYS A 122 -3.49 -24.01 -13.89
N GLN A 123 -4.14 -24.45 -14.97
CA GLN A 123 -4.18 -25.85 -15.39
C GLN A 123 -3.73 -25.95 -16.85
N GLY A 124 -2.53 -26.50 -17.07
CA GLY A 124 -1.93 -26.57 -18.40
C GLY A 124 -1.81 -25.18 -19.04
N SER A 125 -2.50 -24.98 -20.17
CA SER A 125 -2.58 -23.71 -20.90
C SER A 125 -3.74 -22.79 -20.48
N THR A 126 -4.55 -23.17 -19.48
CA THR A 126 -5.70 -22.37 -19.05
C THR A 126 -5.39 -21.70 -17.71
N ILE A 127 -5.59 -20.38 -17.64
CA ILE A 127 -5.56 -19.60 -16.42
C ILE A 127 -6.99 -19.18 -16.10
N THR A 128 -7.42 -19.42 -14.86
CA THR A 128 -8.68 -18.92 -14.32
C THR A 128 -8.37 -17.94 -13.20
N VAL A 129 -8.91 -16.74 -13.31
CA VAL A 129 -8.82 -15.71 -12.27
C VAL A 129 -10.24 -15.38 -11.82
N ASP A 130 -10.54 -15.73 -10.58
CA ASP A 130 -11.83 -15.48 -9.94
C ASP A 130 -11.70 -14.26 -9.03
N PHE A 131 -12.62 -13.32 -9.21
CA PHE A 131 -12.74 -12.13 -8.40
C PHE A 131 -14.06 -12.19 -7.63
N ARG A 132 -13.99 -12.20 -6.30
CA ARG A 132 -15.14 -12.16 -5.41
C ARG A 132 -15.59 -10.73 -5.17
N HIS A 133 -16.89 -10.48 -5.24
CA HIS A 133 -17.48 -9.16 -5.02
C HIS A 133 -16.95 -8.05 -5.96
N VAL A 134 -16.44 -8.44 -7.12
CA VAL A 134 -15.94 -7.54 -8.17
C VAL A 134 -16.73 -7.78 -9.45
N ARG A 135 -17.22 -6.69 -10.04
CA ARG A 135 -17.89 -6.71 -11.34
C ARG A 135 -17.00 -6.11 -12.42
N ALA A 136 -17.33 -6.39 -13.66
CA ALA A 136 -16.75 -5.70 -14.80
C ALA A 136 -17.69 -5.75 -15.98
N THR A 137 -17.50 -4.82 -16.91
CA THR A 137 -18.11 -4.93 -18.23
C THR A 137 -17.16 -5.71 -19.14
N PRO A 138 -17.65 -6.57 -20.06
CA PRO A 138 -16.78 -7.24 -21.03
C PRO A 138 -15.94 -6.24 -21.85
N ALA A 139 -16.47 -5.05 -22.08
CA ALA A 139 -15.80 -3.92 -22.70
C ALA A 139 -14.47 -3.53 -22.03
N THR A 140 -14.36 -3.65 -20.70
CA THR A 140 -13.15 -3.33 -19.94
C THR A 140 -11.96 -4.21 -20.35
N PHE A 141 -12.22 -5.44 -20.82
CA PHE A 141 -11.21 -6.43 -21.17
C PHE A 141 -10.80 -6.42 -22.64
N ARG A 142 -11.34 -5.51 -23.47
CA ARG A 142 -11.02 -5.46 -24.92
C ARG A 142 -9.53 -5.33 -25.21
N THR A 143 -8.78 -4.69 -24.32
CA THR A 143 -7.31 -4.55 -24.43
C THR A 143 -6.57 -5.89 -24.36
N LEU A 144 -7.19 -6.96 -23.82
CA LEU A 144 -6.60 -8.29 -23.81
C LEU A 144 -6.44 -8.90 -25.20
N SER A 145 -7.11 -8.36 -26.22
CA SER A 145 -6.87 -8.73 -27.62
C SER A 145 -5.43 -8.47 -28.08
N ALA A 146 -4.71 -7.55 -27.43
CA ALA A 146 -3.30 -7.28 -27.70
C ALA A 146 -2.36 -8.31 -27.03
N VAL A 147 -2.85 -9.15 -26.12
CA VAL A 147 -2.05 -10.18 -25.46
C VAL A 147 -2.03 -11.44 -26.31
N ARG A 148 -0.87 -12.10 -26.40
CA ARG A 148 -0.69 -13.37 -27.12
C ARG A 148 -1.39 -14.54 -26.41
N LEU A 149 -2.71 -14.59 -26.56
CA LEU A 149 -3.60 -15.63 -26.04
C LEU A 149 -4.22 -16.40 -27.23
N ARG A 150 -4.59 -17.68 -27.02
CA ARG A 150 -5.47 -18.40 -27.94
C ARG A 150 -6.86 -17.78 -27.96
N ARG A 151 -7.38 -17.45 -26.77
CA ARG A 151 -8.63 -16.72 -26.53
C ARG A 151 -8.71 -16.30 -25.07
N TYR A 152 -9.65 -15.41 -24.76
CA TYR A 152 -10.06 -15.14 -23.39
C TYR A 152 -11.59 -15.14 -23.29
N SER A 153 -12.12 -15.42 -22.12
CA SER A 153 -13.54 -15.26 -21.81
C SER A 153 -13.73 -14.58 -20.46
N VAL A 154 -14.81 -13.82 -20.35
CA VAL A 154 -15.19 -13.11 -19.14
C VAL A 154 -16.58 -13.60 -18.76
N GLU A 155 -16.65 -14.40 -17.71
CA GLU A 155 -17.90 -14.93 -17.15
C GLU A 155 -18.33 -14.03 -16.00
N ARG A 156 -19.54 -13.48 -16.09
CA ARG A 156 -20.17 -12.74 -15.00
C ARG A 156 -20.98 -13.72 -14.15
N ARG A 157 -20.81 -13.67 -12.83
CA ARG A 157 -21.52 -14.52 -11.87
C ARG A 157 -22.11 -13.63 -10.78
N ASP A 158 -23.33 -13.14 -10.93
CA ASP A 158 -23.97 -12.22 -9.98
C ASP A 158 -23.07 -11.04 -9.53
N ASN A 159 -22.39 -11.18 -8.39
CA ASN A 159 -21.44 -10.22 -7.80
C ASN A 159 -19.96 -10.52 -8.03
N ASP A 160 -19.66 -11.64 -8.67
CA ASP A 160 -18.34 -12.16 -8.95
C ASP A 160 -18.03 -12.12 -10.46
N LEU A 161 -16.74 -12.22 -10.74
CA LEU A 161 -16.20 -12.18 -12.09
C LEU A 161 -15.21 -13.32 -12.24
N ARG A 162 -15.30 -14.05 -13.34
CA ARG A 162 -14.30 -15.06 -13.73
C ARG A 162 -13.68 -14.66 -15.07
N LEU A 163 -12.38 -14.41 -15.05
CA LEU A 163 -11.57 -14.20 -16.25
C LEU A 163 -10.86 -15.52 -16.58
N VAL A 164 -11.13 -16.06 -17.76
CA VAL A 164 -10.46 -17.26 -18.27
C VAL A 164 -9.53 -16.85 -19.42
N LEU A 165 -8.24 -17.14 -19.29
CA LEU A 165 -7.24 -16.88 -20.31
C LEU A 165 -6.73 -18.23 -20.85
N HIS A 166 -6.88 -18.46 -22.14
CA HIS A 166 -6.29 -19.61 -22.81
C HIS A 166 -4.96 -19.19 -23.45
N LEU A 167 -3.86 -19.69 -22.93
CA LEU A 167 -2.50 -19.41 -23.38
C LEU A 167 -2.17 -20.16 -24.67
N VAL A 168 -1.23 -19.62 -25.44
CA VAL A 168 -0.66 -20.30 -26.63
C VAL A 168 0.23 -21.48 -26.25
N SER A 169 0.95 -21.39 -25.13
CA SER A 169 1.78 -22.46 -24.57
C SER A 169 1.48 -22.67 -23.08
N ALA A 170 1.52 -23.93 -22.64
CA ALA A 170 1.40 -24.29 -21.23
C ALA A 170 2.68 -23.99 -20.42
N GLU A 171 3.83 -23.81 -21.08
CA GLU A 171 5.15 -23.54 -20.48
C GLU A 171 5.31 -22.08 -20.06
N ARG A 172 4.35 -21.60 -19.28
CA ARG A 172 4.31 -20.25 -18.73
C ARG A 172 4.11 -20.33 -17.23
N THR A 173 4.79 -19.50 -16.47
CA THR A 173 4.49 -19.26 -15.06
C THR A 173 3.53 -18.10 -14.94
N VAL A 174 2.64 -18.17 -13.95
CA VAL A 174 1.63 -17.14 -13.73
C VAL A 174 1.63 -16.75 -12.26
N ARG A 175 1.63 -15.44 -12.00
CA ARG A 175 1.62 -14.89 -10.64
C ARG A 175 0.61 -13.76 -10.56
N THR A 176 0.02 -13.57 -9.37
CA THR A 176 -0.82 -12.41 -9.08
C THR A 176 -0.27 -11.67 -7.87
N TYR A 177 -0.18 -10.35 -7.96
CA TYR A 177 0.23 -9.49 -6.85
C TYR A 177 -0.45 -8.12 -6.92
N PHE A 178 -0.44 -7.38 -5.82
CA PHE A 178 -0.99 -6.03 -5.74
C PHE A 178 0.12 -4.98 -5.73
N ARG A 179 0.01 -3.96 -6.58
CA ARG A 179 0.85 -2.75 -6.51
C ARG A 179 0.30 -1.73 -5.51
N SER A 180 -1.02 -1.78 -5.27
CA SER A 180 -1.75 -0.98 -4.28
C SER A 180 -3.09 -1.67 -3.97
N SER A 181 -3.85 -1.19 -2.99
CA SER A 181 -5.20 -1.73 -2.71
C SER A 181 -6.18 -1.60 -3.88
N ARG A 182 -5.88 -0.78 -4.89
CA ARG A 182 -6.72 -0.58 -6.10
C ARG A 182 -6.05 -1.09 -7.39
N THR A 183 -4.94 -1.79 -7.30
CA THR A 183 -4.19 -2.24 -8.48
C THR A 183 -3.62 -3.63 -8.28
N ALA A 184 -4.19 -4.60 -8.99
CA ALA A 184 -3.66 -5.96 -9.09
C ALA A 184 -2.96 -6.18 -10.43
N VAL A 185 -2.00 -7.09 -10.46
CA VAL A 185 -1.24 -7.47 -11.64
C VAL A 185 -1.29 -8.98 -11.78
N ILE A 186 -1.66 -9.46 -12.96
CA ILE A 186 -1.51 -10.86 -13.37
C ILE A 186 -0.31 -10.91 -14.31
N GLU A 187 0.77 -11.52 -13.87
CA GLU A 187 2.01 -11.66 -14.63
C GLU A 187 2.07 -13.06 -15.25
N ILE A 188 2.31 -13.12 -16.56
CA ILE A 188 2.48 -14.32 -17.36
C ILE A 188 3.90 -14.26 -17.95
N ALA A 189 4.81 -15.03 -17.38
CA ALA A 189 6.20 -15.08 -17.79
C ALA A 189 6.53 -16.45 -18.43
N PRO A 190 7.60 -16.56 -19.23
CA PRO A 190 8.19 -17.86 -19.57
C PRO A 190 8.37 -18.70 -18.31
N ALA A 191 8.10 -20.00 -18.40
CA ALA A 191 8.57 -20.91 -17.37
C ALA A 191 10.10 -20.87 -17.42
N ALA A 192 10.73 -20.06 -16.57
CA ALA A 192 12.17 -19.96 -16.51
C ALA A 192 12.75 -21.34 -16.20
N VAL A 193 13.72 -21.78 -17.03
CA VAL A 193 14.67 -22.85 -16.71
C VAL A 193 15.34 -22.44 -15.41
N ASP A 194 15.18 -23.23 -14.35
CA ASP A 194 15.81 -23.20 -13.00
C ASP A 194 16.91 -22.15 -12.71
N SER A 195 16.63 -20.88 -12.94
CA SER A 195 17.34 -19.75 -12.38
C SER A 195 16.34 -19.01 -11.50
N ARG A 196 15.70 -19.74 -10.58
CA ARG A 196 15.11 -19.11 -9.42
C ARG A 196 16.25 -18.42 -8.73
N TRP A 197 16.29 -17.09 -8.79
CA TRP A 197 17.03 -16.32 -7.80
C TRP A 197 16.53 -16.83 -6.45
N VAL A 198 17.35 -17.63 -5.78
CA VAL A 198 17.11 -18.01 -4.40
C VAL A 198 17.31 -16.72 -3.64
N ILE A 199 16.21 -16.11 -3.19
CA ILE A 199 16.28 -14.96 -2.31
C ILE A 199 16.74 -15.50 -0.96
N ASP A 200 18.04 -15.44 -0.73
CA ASP A 200 18.71 -15.89 0.50
C ASP A 200 18.92 -14.73 1.49
N CYS A 201 18.84 -13.48 1.02
CA CYS A 201 19.01 -12.29 1.84
C CYS A 201 18.05 -11.16 1.45
N ILE A 202 17.50 -10.48 2.45
CA ILE A 202 16.73 -9.25 2.32
C ILE A 202 17.40 -8.17 3.18
N VAL A 203 17.81 -7.08 2.55
CA VAL A 203 18.35 -5.90 3.24
C VAL A 203 17.24 -4.85 3.38
N LEU A 204 17.00 -4.41 4.61
CA LEU A 204 16.04 -3.37 4.96
C LEU A 204 16.78 -2.07 5.27
N ASP A 205 16.65 -1.09 4.38
CA ASP A 205 17.26 0.22 4.61
C ASP A 205 16.39 1.09 5.52
N ALA A 206 16.83 1.26 6.77
CA ALA A 206 16.22 2.23 7.67
C ALA A 206 16.76 3.64 7.33
N GLY A 207 16.00 4.38 6.51
CA GLY A 207 16.31 5.74 6.07
C GLY A 207 16.75 6.69 7.19
N HIS A 208 17.63 7.64 6.87
CA HIS A 208 18.16 8.66 7.80
C HIS A 208 18.86 8.06 9.03
N GLY A 209 18.90 8.79 10.16
CA GLY A 209 19.43 8.36 11.44
C GLY A 209 20.50 9.30 12.00
N GLY A 210 20.67 9.30 13.33
CA GLY A 210 21.63 10.18 13.99
C GLY A 210 21.32 11.66 13.74
N GLN A 211 22.28 12.38 13.15
CA GLN A 211 22.15 13.81 12.83
C GLN A 211 21.20 14.08 11.66
N ASP A 212 21.04 13.12 10.74
CA ASP A 212 20.06 13.22 9.67
C ASP A 212 18.69 12.81 10.21
N VAL A 213 17.82 13.79 10.43
CA VAL A 213 16.46 13.58 10.96
C VAL A 213 15.45 13.23 9.88
N GLY A 214 15.81 13.43 8.61
CA GLY A 214 14.89 13.39 7.49
C GLY A 214 13.78 14.43 7.57
N THR A 215 12.63 14.11 7.00
CA THR A 215 11.46 14.98 7.00
C THR A 215 10.87 15.10 8.41
N ILE A 216 10.50 16.33 8.78
CA ILE A 216 9.78 16.61 10.02
C ILE A 216 8.29 16.76 9.71
N GLY A 217 7.47 15.88 10.27
CA GLY A 217 6.02 15.92 10.13
C GLY A 217 5.41 17.16 10.79
N VAL A 218 4.17 17.50 10.41
CA VAL A 218 3.42 18.66 10.95
C VAL A 218 3.29 18.69 12.48
N ARG A 219 3.41 17.54 13.15
CA ARG A 219 3.38 17.40 14.61
C ARG A 219 4.75 17.17 15.25
N GLY A 220 5.84 17.39 14.51
CA GLY A 220 7.21 17.16 14.99
C GLY A 220 7.70 15.72 14.90
N THR A 221 6.93 14.80 14.29
CA THR A 221 7.37 13.42 14.05
C THR A 221 8.61 13.41 13.14
N LEU A 222 9.66 12.70 13.55
CA LEU A 222 10.89 12.56 12.77
C LEU A 222 10.82 11.33 11.86
N GLU A 223 11.13 11.51 10.58
CA GLU A 223 11.17 10.42 9.61
C GLU A 223 12.14 9.30 10.02
N LYS A 224 13.32 9.65 10.55
CA LYS A 224 14.31 8.67 11.05
C LYS A 224 13.75 7.70 12.10
N THR A 225 12.85 8.19 12.96
CA THR A 225 12.24 7.41 14.05
C THR A 225 11.20 6.44 13.50
N VAL A 226 10.34 6.93 12.60
CA VAL A 226 9.31 6.10 11.95
C VAL A 226 9.94 5.04 11.07
N SER A 227 10.95 5.41 10.27
CA SER A 227 11.64 4.49 9.36
C SER A 227 12.31 3.34 10.10
N LEU A 228 13.01 3.63 11.21
CA LEU A 228 13.62 2.59 12.04
C LEU A 228 12.57 1.65 12.67
N ALA A 229 11.48 2.22 13.21
CA ALA A 229 10.44 1.43 13.84
C ALA A 229 9.78 0.48 12.83
N VAL A 230 9.47 0.96 11.62
CA VAL A 230 8.91 0.14 10.54
C VAL A 230 9.90 -0.95 10.11
N ALA A 231 11.17 -0.60 9.89
CA ALA A 231 12.20 -1.56 9.47
C ALA A 231 12.37 -2.71 10.50
N ARG A 232 12.38 -2.40 11.79
CA ARG A 232 12.49 -3.43 12.86
C ARG A 232 11.27 -4.33 12.94
N LEU A 233 10.07 -3.77 12.82
CA LEU A 233 8.84 -4.57 12.79
C LEU A 233 8.82 -5.49 11.57
N LEU A 234 9.15 -4.96 10.39
CA LEU A 234 9.22 -5.75 9.16
C LEU A 234 10.30 -6.83 9.25
N ALA A 235 11.45 -6.55 9.85
CA ALA A 235 12.51 -7.53 10.02
C ALA A 235 12.07 -8.74 10.84
N GLY A 236 11.35 -8.50 11.95
CA GLY A 236 10.81 -9.57 12.79
C GLY A 236 9.77 -10.44 12.06
N GLU A 237 8.86 -9.80 11.34
CA GLU A 237 7.84 -10.50 10.55
C GLU A 237 8.48 -11.33 9.42
N LEU A 238 9.42 -10.75 8.65
CA LEU A 238 10.11 -11.46 7.56
C LEU A 238 10.92 -12.64 8.08
N SER A 239 11.63 -12.48 9.21
CA SER A 239 12.41 -13.57 9.82
C SER A 239 11.52 -14.73 10.26
N THR A 240 10.27 -14.44 10.66
CA THR A 240 9.29 -15.46 11.08
C THR A 240 8.65 -16.15 9.87
N LEU A 241 8.30 -15.38 8.83
CA LEU A 241 7.60 -15.88 7.65
C LEU A 241 8.51 -16.60 6.65
N LEU A 242 9.80 -16.30 6.64
CA LEU A 242 10.78 -16.80 5.66
C LEU A 242 11.95 -17.51 6.36
N PRO A 243 11.72 -18.66 7.02
CA PRO A 243 12.80 -19.42 7.65
C PRO A 243 13.84 -19.82 6.58
N GLY A 244 15.09 -19.39 6.77
CA GLY A 244 16.18 -19.62 5.83
C GLY A 244 16.58 -18.39 4.99
N VAL A 245 15.82 -17.29 5.05
CA VAL A 245 16.21 -16.01 4.45
C VAL A 245 16.83 -15.11 5.50
N ARG A 246 18.05 -14.62 5.25
CA ARG A 246 18.74 -13.68 6.14
C ARG A 246 18.14 -12.29 6.00
N VAL A 247 17.71 -11.69 7.11
CA VAL A 247 17.16 -10.32 7.11
C VAL A 247 18.15 -9.38 7.81
N VAL A 248 18.65 -8.39 7.09
CA VAL A 248 19.67 -7.43 7.58
C VAL A 248 19.08 -6.03 7.58
N LEU A 249 19.38 -5.22 8.59
CA LEU A 249 19.07 -3.79 8.58
C LEU A 249 20.33 -2.99 8.32
N THR A 250 20.26 -1.93 7.50
CA THR A 250 21.38 -1.01 7.29
C THR A 250 21.79 -0.29 8.59
N ARG A 251 20.83 -0.10 9.51
CA ARG A 251 21.06 0.30 10.91
C ARG A 251 20.01 -0.32 11.83
N SER A 252 20.42 -0.71 13.04
CA SER A 252 19.54 -1.28 14.08
C SER A 252 19.18 -0.30 15.21
N ASN A 253 19.81 0.87 15.22
CA ASN A 253 19.63 1.95 16.20
C ASN A 253 19.59 3.33 15.52
N ASP A 254 19.53 4.42 16.29
CA ASP A 254 19.50 5.79 15.77
C ASP A 254 20.91 6.30 15.37
N SER A 255 21.60 5.54 14.52
CA SER A 255 22.89 5.92 13.92
C SER A 255 22.71 6.48 12.52
N PHE A 256 23.59 7.41 12.14
CA PHE A 256 23.70 7.87 10.76
C PHE A 256 24.54 6.88 9.95
N VAL A 257 24.01 6.44 8.79
CA VAL A 257 24.75 5.63 7.82
C VAL A 257 24.76 6.37 6.48
N GLU A 258 25.95 6.62 5.96
CA GLU A 258 26.16 7.31 4.68
C GLU A 258 25.55 6.52 3.51
N LEU A 259 25.02 7.21 2.50
CA LEU A 259 24.30 6.58 1.38
C LEU A 259 25.12 5.52 0.66
N HIS A 260 26.42 5.74 0.42
CA HIS A 260 27.27 4.76 -0.26
C HIS A 260 27.49 3.51 0.60
N ARG A 261 27.72 3.68 1.92
CA ARG A 261 27.87 2.56 2.86
C ARG A 261 26.62 1.70 2.96
N ARG A 262 25.43 2.27 2.78
CA ARG A 262 24.17 1.49 2.75
C ARG A 262 24.15 0.48 1.60
N GLY A 263 24.77 0.81 0.47
CA GLY A 263 24.87 -0.07 -0.70
C GLY A 263 25.95 -1.14 -0.60
N GLU A 264 26.87 -1.02 0.37
CA GLU A 264 27.92 -2.00 0.66
C GLU A 264 27.43 -3.13 1.61
N ILE A 265 26.25 -2.95 2.23
CA ILE A 265 25.59 -3.89 3.15
C ILE A 265 24.73 -4.89 2.35
#